data_AF-K2G6Q1-F1
#
_entry.id   AF-K2G6Q1-F1
#
_cell.length_a   1.000
_cell.length_b   1.000
_cell.length_c   1.000
_cell.angle_alpha   90.00
_cell.angle_beta   90.00
_cell.angle_gamma   90.00
#
_symmetry.space_group_name_H-M   'P 1'
#
loop_
_entity.id
_entity.type
_entity.pdbx_description
1 polymer ?
#
loop_
_entity_poly.entity_id
_entity_poly.type
_entity_poly.pdbx_seq_one_letter_code
_entity_poly.pdbx_strand_id
1 'polypeptide(L)'
;AKLLRWSIERFRESKQGPMLTRASEVFSGLTLGTFNRLVVDYESDPLKLSGMRVTGELVDIDGMSEGTRDQLYLALRLAALELHLEQTPALPFIADDLFINYDDGRAKAGLEALATLSEMTQVIFLSHHDHLVPVAQSVFGDRLNVVRLV
;
A
#
# COMPACT_ATOMS: atom_id res chain seq x y z
N ALA A 1 8.02 33.82 -12.71
CA ALA A 1 7.91 32.63 -11.82
C ALA A 1 7.93 31.29 -12.58
N LYS A 2 8.74 31.13 -13.64
CA LYS A 2 8.79 29.89 -14.46
C LYS A 2 9.76 28.85 -13.87
N LEU A 3 10.88 29.32 -13.30
CA LEU A 3 11.88 28.48 -12.63
C LEU A 3 11.37 27.81 -11.36
N LEU A 4 10.58 28.50 -10.53
CA LEU A 4 9.97 27.90 -9.33
C LEU A 4 9.01 26.77 -9.72
N ARG A 5 8.18 27.01 -10.74
CA ARG A 5 7.22 26.02 -11.26
C ARG A 5 7.94 24.79 -11.84
N TRP A 6 8.98 25.02 -12.64
CA TRP A 6 9.83 23.96 -13.18
C TRP A 6 10.60 23.17 -12.11
N SER A 7 11.13 23.84 -11.07
CA SER A 7 11.79 23.15 -9.95
C SER A 7 10.81 22.35 -9.10
N ILE A 8 9.57 22.83 -8.92
CA ILE A 8 8.49 22.08 -8.26
C ILE A 8 8.10 20.86 -9.13
N GLU A 9 7.89 21.04 -10.43
CA GLU A 9 7.61 19.94 -11.37
C GLU A 9 8.73 18.89 -11.37
N ARG A 10 10.00 19.31 -11.44
CA ARG A 10 11.15 18.39 -11.43
C ARG A 10 11.33 17.67 -10.09
N PHE A 11 11.04 18.32 -8.97
CA PHE A 11 11.04 17.66 -7.66
C PHE A 11 9.88 16.65 -7.55
N ARG A 12 8.70 16.96 -8.10
CA ARG A 12 7.56 16.05 -8.23
C ARG A 12 7.92 14.83 -9.09
N GLU A 13 8.50 15.03 -10.27
CA GLU A 13 8.92 13.96 -11.17
C GLU A 13 10.01 13.06 -10.56
N SER A 14 10.99 13.64 -9.86
CA SER A 14 12.16 12.88 -9.36
C SER A 14 11.91 12.06 -8.09
N LYS A 15 10.94 12.45 -7.23
CA LYS A 15 10.67 11.72 -5.96
C LYS A 15 9.22 11.31 -5.75
N GLN A 16 8.25 12.13 -6.14
CA GLN A 16 6.82 11.79 -5.98
C GLN A 16 6.34 10.84 -7.09
N GLY A 17 6.94 10.89 -8.27
CA GLY A 17 6.65 9.98 -9.38
C GLY A 17 6.87 8.50 -9.03
N PRO A 18 8.07 8.10 -8.56
CA PRO A 18 8.34 6.71 -8.17
C PRO A 18 7.44 6.24 -7.01
N MET A 19 7.25 7.09 -5.98
CA MET A 19 6.40 6.75 -4.83
C MET A 19 4.94 6.56 -5.25
N LEU A 20 4.37 7.49 -6.03
CA LEU A 20 2.97 7.42 -6.43
C LEU A 20 2.73 6.25 -7.41
N THR A 21 3.69 5.98 -8.30
CA THR A 21 3.66 4.80 -9.17
C THR A 21 3.62 3.53 -8.34
N ARG A 22 4.54 3.40 -7.37
CA ARG A 22 4.59 2.20 -6.55
C ARG A 22 3.37 2.05 -5.65
N ALA A 23 2.91 3.13 -5.04
CA ALA A 23 1.67 3.14 -4.27
C ALA A 23 0.46 2.78 -5.13
N SER A 24 0.43 3.18 -6.41
CA SER A 24 -0.63 2.80 -7.34
C SER A 24 -0.64 1.29 -7.62
N GLU A 25 0.53 0.68 -7.82
CA GLU A 25 0.66 -0.77 -8.01
C GLU A 25 0.17 -1.54 -6.78
N VAL A 26 0.66 -1.16 -5.59
CA VAL A 26 0.25 -1.80 -4.34
C VAL A 26 -1.25 -1.60 -4.10
N PHE A 27 -1.78 -0.39 -4.31
CA PHE A 27 -3.21 -0.09 -4.13
C PHE A 27 -4.09 -0.89 -5.10
N SER A 28 -3.67 -1.04 -6.35
CA SER A 28 -4.35 -1.87 -7.34
C SER A 28 -4.42 -3.33 -6.88
N GLY A 29 -3.29 -3.89 -6.40
CA GLY A 29 -3.24 -5.23 -5.82
C GLY A 29 -4.17 -5.39 -4.61
N LEU A 30 -4.06 -4.50 -3.62
CA LEU A 30 -4.88 -4.53 -2.39
C LEU A 30 -6.38 -4.46 -2.71
N THR A 31 -6.77 -3.67 -3.70
CA THR A 31 -8.17 -3.50 -4.10
C THR A 31 -8.65 -4.56 -5.10
N LEU A 32 -7.87 -5.62 -5.34
CA LEU A 32 -8.15 -6.70 -6.29
C LEU A 32 -8.47 -6.17 -7.70
N GLY A 33 -7.78 -5.09 -8.10
CA GLY A 33 -7.98 -4.42 -9.37
C GLY A 33 -9.24 -3.56 -9.46
N THR A 34 -9.95 -3.30 -8.36
CA THR A 34 -11.09 -2.35 -8.38
C THR A 34 -10.63 -0.94 -8.76
N PHE A 35 -9.45 -0.56 -8.29
CA PHE A 35 -8.76 0.68 -8.64
C PHE A 35 -7.50 0.36 -9.44
N ASN A 36 -7.25 1.10 -10.52
CA ASN A 36 -6.09 0.87 -11.37
C ASN A 36 -4.85 1.63 -10.91
N ARG A 37 -5.02 2.84 -10.36
CA ARG A 37 -3.96 3.71 -9.87
C ARG A 37 -4.49 4.84 -9.00
N LEU A 38 -3.55 5.53 -8.37
CA LEU A 38 -3.77 6.79 -7.67
C LEU A 38 -3.51 7.97 -8.62
N VAL A 39 -4.29 9.03 -8.45
CA VAL A 39 -4.20 10.26 -9.24
C VAL A 39 -4.17 11.44 -8.29
N VAL A 40 -3.25 12.37 -8.52
CA VAL A 40 -3.16 13.63 -7.78
C VAL A 40 -3.63 14.75 -8.69
N ASP A 41 -4.60 15.54 -8.23
CA ASP A 41 -4.98 16.79 -8.84
C ASP A 41 -4.04 17.90 -8.35
N TYR A 42 -3.06 18.24 -9.19
CA TYR A 42 -2.06 19.26 -8.90
C TYR A 42 -2.54 20.70 -9.06
N GLU A 43 -3.72 20.91 -9.65
CA GLU A 43 -4.34 22.22 -9.84
C GLU A 43 -5.25 22.58 -8.66
N SER A 44 -5.63 21.60 -7.84
CA SER A 44 -6.39 21.81 -6.61
C SER A 44 -5.54 22.38 -5.45
N ASP A 45 -6.14 23.28 -4.67
CA ASP A 45 -5.56 23.82 -3.42
C ASP A 45 -6.59 23.67 -2.26
N PRO A 46 -6.35 22.77 -1.28
CA PRO A 46 -5.19 21.89 -1.17
C PRO A 46 -5.18 20.78 -2.24
N LEU A 47 -3.99 20.20 -2.48
CA LEU A 47 -3.81 19.05 -3.37
C LEU A 47 -4.78 17.92 -3.01
N LYS A 48 -5.45 17.37 -4.02
CA LYS A 48 -6.37 16.24 -3.86
C LYS A 48 -5.77 14.95 -4.42
N LEU A 49 -5.94 13.87 -3.67
CA LEU A 49 -5.60 12.52 -4.07
C LEU A 49 -6.90 11.74 -4.28
N SER A 50 -6.99 11.03 -5.40
CA SER A 50 -8.16 10.23 -5.77
C SER A 50 -7.72 8.89 -6.32
N GLY A 51 -8.55 7.87 -6.15
CA GLY A 51 -8.38 6.57 -6.79
C GLY A 51 -9.09 6.57 -8.14
N MET A 52 -8.42 6.10 -9.19
CA MET A 52 -9.05 5.86 -10.48
C MET A 52 -9.54 4.42 -10.55
N ARG A 53 -10.83 4.21 -10.82
CA ARG A 53 -11.40 2.87 -11.06
C ARG A 53 -10.99 2.37 -12.43
N VAL A 54 -11.10 1.06 -12.65
CA VAL A 54 -10.91 0.45 -13.98
C VAL A 54 -11.91 1.00 -15.01
N THR A 55 -13.09 1.44 -14.57
CA THR A 55 -14.09 2.12 -15.41
C THR A 55 -13.67 3.52 -15.88
N GLY A 56 -12.59 4.07 -15.34
CA GLY A 56 -12.12 5.45 -15.59
C GLY A 56 -12.71 6.49 -14.64
N GLU A 57 -13.63 6.11 -13.76
CA GLU A 57 -14.19 7.00 -12.73
C GLU A 57 -13.13 7.39 -11.70
N LEU A 58 -13.06 8.67 -11.36
CA LEU A 58 -12.24 9.18 -10.25
C LEU A 58 -13.08 9.23 -8.98
N VAL A 59 -12.56 8.60 -7.92
CA VAL A 59 -13.19 8.58 -6.59
C VAL A 59 -12.26 9.27 -5.61
N ASP A 60 -12.72 10.37 -5.04
CA ASP A 60 -12.04 11.07 -3.97
C ASP A 60 -12.00 10.21 -2.69
N ILE A 61 -11.04 10.48 -1.80
CA ILE A 61 -10.88 9.72 -0.55
C ILE A 61 -12.19 9.67 0.25
N ASP A 62 -12.93 10.77 0.32
CA ASP A 62 -14.21 10.85 1.04
C ASP A 62 -15.32 9.99 0.42
N GLY A 63 -15.17 9.63 -0.86
CA GLY A 63 -16.08 8.72 -1.58
C GLY A 63 -15.68 7.25 -1.49
N MET A 64 -14.55 6.92 -0.85
CA MET A 64 -14.10 5.55 -0.66
C MET A 64 -14.79 4.90 0.55
N SER A 65 -15.02 3.59 0.48
CA SER A 65 -15.39 2.84 1.69
C SER A 65 -14.24 2.86 2.70
N GLU A 66 -14.55 2.65 3.97
CA GLU A 66 -13.55 2.62 5.05
C GLU A 66 -12.40 1.66 4.74
N GLY A 67 -12.69 0.40 4.37
CA GLY A 67 -11.67 -0.57 3.99
C GLY A 67 -10.85 -0.18 2.76
N THR A 68 -11.46 0.51 1.77
CA THR A 68 -10.71 1.01 0.60
C THR A 68 -9.74 2.12 1.00
N ARG A 69 -10.15 3.00 1.91
CA ARG A 69 -9.31 4.07 2.43
C ARG A 69 -8.16 3.50 3.29
N ASP A 70 -8.40 2.45 4.05
CA ASP A 70 -7.34 1.74 4.78
C ASP A 70 -6.31 1.13 3.81
N GLN A 71 -6.78 0.51 2.71
CA GLN A 71 -5.92 -0.02 1.64
C GLN A 71 -5.09 1.08 0.97
N LEU A 72 -5.68 2.26 0.75
CA LEU A 72 -4.96 3.43 0.20
C LEU A 72 -3.80 3.83 1.12
N TYR A 73 -4.06 3.98 2.41
CA TYR A 73 -3.01 4.39 3.36
C TYR A 73 -1.95 3.31 3.54
N LEU A 74 -2.33 2.03 3.52
CA LEU A 74 -1.38 0.93 3.53
C LEU A 74 -0.48 0.96 2.28
N ALA A 75 -1.04 1.15 1.09
CA ALA A 75 -0.28 1.22 -0.15
C ALA A 75 0.75 2.35 -0.15
N LEU A 76 0.36 3.55 0.34
CA LEU A 76 1.27 4.68 0.47
C LEU A 76 2.41 4.39 1.47
N ARG A 77 2.09 3.75 2.60
CA ARG A 77 3.09 3.37 3.62
C ARG A 77 4.07 2.33 3.10
N LEU A 78 3.58 1.30 2.41
CA LEU A 78 4.42 0.26 1.81
C LEU A 78 5.34 0.84 0.74
N ALA A 79 4.81 1.69 -0.16
CA ALA A 79 5.62 2.35 -1.18
C ALA A 79 6.70 3.27 -0.58
N ALA A 80 6.37 4.02 0.47
CA ALA A 80 7.36 4.83 1.19
C ALA A 80 8.43 3.98 1.87
N LEU A 81 8.03 2.84 2.46
CA LEU A 81 8.94 1.91 3.13
C LEU A 81 9.92 1.27 2.14
N GLU A 82 9.43 0.75 1.01
CA GLU A 82 10.28 0.14 -0.02
C GLU A 82 11.34 1.13 -0.54
N LEU A 83 10.92 2.37 -0.86
CA LEU A 83 11.86 3.44 -1.28
C LEU A 83 12.88 3.79 -0.20
N HIS A 84 12.52 3.67 1.08
CA HIS A 84 13.43 3.94 2.18
C HIS A 84 14.45 2.81 2.40
N LEU A 85 14.01 1.55 2.23
CA LEU A 85 14.84 0.36 2.35
C LEU A 85 15.93 0.28 1.27
N GLU A 86 15.73 0.91 0.10
CA GLU A 86 16.78 1.04 -0.93
C GLU A 86 17.98 1.89 -0.48
N GLN A 87 17.82 2.74 0.54
CA GLN A 87 18.81 3.76 0.93
C GLN A 87 19.39 3.55 2.34
N THR A 88 18.87 2.57 3.09
CA THR A 88 19.09 2.46 4.54
C THR A 88 19.19 0.98 4.94
N PRO A 89 19.95 0.61 6.00
CA PRO A 89 19.91 -0.74 6.53
C PRO A 89 18.48 -1.19 6.86
N ALA A 90 18.11 -2.39 6.43
CA ALA A 90 16.77 -2.92 6.60
C ALA A 90 16.44 -3.18 8.09
N LEU A 91 15.44 -2.46 8.61
CA LEU A 91 14.87 -2.69 9.93
C LEU A 91 13.60 -3.54 9.81
N PRO A 92 13.30 -4.41 10.79
CA PRO A 92 12.07 -5.19 10.78
C PRO A 92 10.82 -4.32 10.69
N PHE A 93 9.91 -4.70 9.81
CA PHE A 93 8.58 -4.11 9.70
C PHE A 93 7.60 -4.86 10.60
N ILE A 94 6.97 -4.13 11.53
CA ILE A 94 5.96 -4.69 12.43
C ILE A 94 4.59 -4.18 12.00
N ALA A 95 3.72 -5.12 11.65
CA ALA A 95 2.35 -4.90 11.25
C ALA A 95 1.40 -5.37 12.34
N ASP A 96 0.63 -4.46 12.93
CA ASP A 96 -0.33 -4.76 14.00
C ASP A 96 -1.77 -4.64 13.46
N ASP A 97 -2.47 -5.77 13.37
CA ASP A 97 -3.88 -5.88 12.95
C ASP A 97 -4.26 -5.13 11.66
N LEU A 98 -3.36 -5.11 10.66
CA LEU A 98 -3.58 -4.38 9.39
C LEU A 98 -4.84 -4.79 8.62
N PHE A 99 -5.37 -5.99 8.85
CA PHE A 99 -6.46 -6.58 8.06
C PHE A 99 -7.77 -6.71 8.84
N ILE A 100 -7.92 -5.99 9.96
CA ILE A 100 -9.12 -6.04 10.80
C ILE A 100 -10.44 -5.79 10.04
N ASN A 101 -10.41 -4.92 9.02
CA ASN A 101 -11.59 -4.56 8.22
C ASN A 101 -11.67 -5.31 6.88
N TYR A 102 -10.82 -6.31 6.64
CA TYR A 102 -10.69 -6.94 5.31
C TYR A 102 -11.45 -8.27 5.27
N ASP A 103 -12.12 -8.51 4.15
CA ASP A 103 -12.57 -9.85 3.78
C ASP A 103 -11.39 -10.76 3.40
N ASP A 104 -11.59 -12.08 3.34
CA ASP A 104 -10.54 -13.05 3.03
C ASP A 104 -9.78 -12.74 1.73
N GLY A 105 -10.48 -12.22 0.71
CA GLY A 105 -9.86 -11.87 -0.57
C GLY A 105 -8.91 -10.69 -0.44
N ARG A 106 -9.34 -9.63 0.24
CA ARG A 106 -8.50 -8.46 0.53
C ARG A 106 -7.38 -8.77 1.52
N ALA A 107 -7.63 -9.62 2.52
CA ALA A 107 -6.61 -10.06 3.46
C ALA A 107 -5.52 -10.86 2.73
N LYS A 108 -5.91 -11.73 1.80
CA LYS A 108 -4.95 -12.43 0.93
C LYS A 108 -4.10 -11.45 0.10
N ALA A 109 -4.71 -10.46 -0.55
CA ALA A 109 -3.97 -9.45 -1.30
C ALA A 109 -3.02 -8.63 -0.41
N GLY A 110 -3.44 -8.31 0.81
CA GLY A 110 -2.60 -7.69 1.83
C GLY A 110 -1.40 -8.56 2.21
N LEU A 111 -1.63 -9.85 2.45
CA LEU A 111 -0.57 -10.82 2.75
C LEU A 111 0.39 -10.99 1.56
N GLU A 112 -0.09 -10.96 0.33
CA GLU A 112 0.74 -10.99 -0.88
C GLU A 112 1.64 -9.73 -0.96
N ALA A 113 1.10 -8.55 -0.64
CA ALA A 113 1.91 -7.33 -0.56
C ALA A 113 2.98 -7.41 0.54
N LEU A 114 2.65 -7.97 1.70
CA LEU A 114 3.62 -8.24 2.77
C LEU A 114 4.64 -9.31 2.38
N ALA A 115 4.26 -10.29 1.56
CA ALA A 115 5.17 -11.30 1.03
C ALA A 115 6.22 -10.66 0.10
N THR A 116 5.82 -9.72 -0.75
CA THR A 116 6.77 -8.92 -1.54
C THR A 116 7.69 -8.10 -0.64
N LEU A 117 7.16 -7.41 0.36
CA LEU A 117 7.98 -6.64 1.31
C LEU A 117 8.97 -7.54 2.08
N SER A 118 8.59 -8.79 2.36
CA SER A 118 9.43 -9.75 3.08
C SER A 118 10.73 -10.13 2.37
N GLU A 119 10.81 -9.84 1.06
CA GLU A 119 12.03 -10.03 0.26
C GLU A 119 13.07 -8.94 0.54
N MET A 120 12.65 -7.79 1.08
CA MET A 120 13.50 -6.63 1.34
C MET A 120 13.79 -6.44 2.85
N THR A 121 12.85 -6.82 3.72
CA THR A 121 13.01 -6.73 5.17
C THR A 121 12.24 -7.82 5.91
N GLN A 122 12.61 -8.10 7.16
CA GLN A 122 11.83 -8.99 8.01
C GLN A 122 10.45 -8.39 8.30
N VAL A 123 9.39 -9.15 8.03
CA VAL A 123 8.00 -8.78 8.35
C VAL A 123 7.52 -9.56 9.57
N ILE A 124 7.04 -8.86 10.59
CA ILE A 124 6.40 -9.42 11.77
C ILE A 124 4.94 -8.97 11.75
N PHE A 125 4.02 -9.91 11.56
CA PHE A 125 2.59 -9.63 11.53
C PHE A 125 1.94 -10.12 12.82
N LEU A 126 1.33 -9.19 13.56
CA LEU A 126 0.58 -9.43 14.78
C LEU A 126 -0.90 -9.36 14.44
N SER A 127 -1.65 -10.39 14.82
CA SER A 127 -3.09 -10.34 14.74
C SER A 127 -3.77 -11.25 15.74
N HIS A 128 -5.00 -10.88 16.11
CA HIS A 128 -5.90 -11.71 16.89
C HIS A 128 -6.83 -12.61 16.04
N HIS A 129 -6.71 -12.54 14.72
CA HIS A 129 -7.57 -13.26 13.79
C HIS A 129 -6.99 -14.62 13.36
N ASP A 130 -7.40 -15.70 14.04
CA ASP A 130 -6.96 -17.07 13.71
C ASP A 130 -7.27 -17.49 12.26
N HIS A 131 -8.34 -16.94 11.67
CA HIS A 131 -8.75 -17.24 10.29
C HIS A 131 -7.75 -16.74 9.23
N LEU A 132 -6.82 -15.85 9.59
CA LEU A 132 -5.76 -15.40 8.68
C LEU A 132 -4.67 -16.45 8.49
N VAL A 133 -4.51 -17.41 9.41
CA VAL A 133 -3.43 -18.41 9.34
C VAL A 133 -3.51 -19.28 8.07
N PRO A 134 -4.66 -19.88 7.70
CA PRO A 134 -4.77 -20.61 6.44
C PRO A 134 -4.49 -19.74 5.20
N VAL A 135 -4.94 -18.48 5.22
CA VAL A 135 -4.72 -17.54 4.12
C VAL A 135 -3.23 -17.21 4.00
N ALA A 136 -2.56 -16.91 5.10
CA ALA A 136 -1.12 -16.68 5.16
C ALA A 136 -0.34 -17.92 4.70
N GLN A 137 -0.74 -19.13 5.11
CA GLN A 137 -0.11 -20.37 4.66
C GLN A 137 -0.20 -20.52 3.14
N SER A 138 -1.34 -20.13 2.53
CA SER A 138 -1.52 -20.19 1.08
C SER A 138 -0.63 -19.21 0.30
N VAL A 139 -0.19 -18.12 0.94
CA VAL A 139 0.65 -17.07 0.34
C VAL A 139 2.13 -17.34 0.57
N PHE A 140 2.52 -17.68 1.80
CA PHE A 140 3.92 -17.80 2.22
C PHE A 140 4.47 -19.23 2.14
N GLY A 141 3.61 -20.25 2.17
CA GLY A 141 4.03 -21.65 2.20
C GLY A 141 5.00 -21.93 3.35
N ASP A 142 6.11 -22.59 3.04
CA ASP A 142 7.14 -22.99 4.02
C ASP A 142 7.92 -21.80 4.61
N ARG A 143 7.77 -20.59 4.05
CA ARG A 143 8.40 -19.37 4.59
C ARG A 143 7.64 -18.78 5.77
N LEU A 144 6.42 -19.25 6.05
CA LEU A 144 5.61 -18.76 7.15
C LEU A 144 6.08 -19.35 8.48
N ASN A 145 6.25 -18.49 9.48
CA ASN A 145 6.37 -18.92 10.87
C ASN A 145 5.16 -18.40 11.65
N VAL A 146 4.43 -19.29 12.33
CA VAL A 146 3.24 -18.96 13.11
C VAL A 146 3.54 -19.21 14.59
N VAL A 147 3.50 -18.15 15.39
CA VAL A 147 3.66 -18.22 16.84
C VAL A 147 2.32 -17.88 17.47
N ARG A 148 1.75 -18.83 18.23
CA ARG A 148 0.53 -18.60 19.02
C ARG A 148 0.94 -18.19 20.42
N LEU A 149 0.46 -17.02 20.86
CA LEU A 149 0.65 -16.53 22.21
C LEU A 149 -0.46 -17.12 23.10
N VAL A 150 -0.08 -17.73 24.21
CA VAL A 150 -0.97 -18.42 25.19
C VAL A 150 -1.27 -17.49 26.34
#